data_AF-A0A0C3QGE9-F1
#
_entry.id   AF-A0A0C3QGE9-F1
#
_cell.length_a   1.000
_cell.length_b   1.000
_cell.length_c   1.000
_cell.angle_alpha   90.00
_cell.angle_beta   90.00
_cell.angle_gamma   90.00
#
_symmetry.space_group_name_H-M   'P 1'
#
loop_
_entity.id
_entity.type
_entity.pdbx_description
1 polymer ?
#
loop_
_entity_poly.entity_id
_entity_poly.type
_entity_poly.pdbx_seq_one_letter_code
_entity_poly.pdbx_strand_id
1 'polypeptide(L)'
;MKRKFPEGWNPPKKLSRQLMDDMRDLKRLDPEKFTTDVLASQFRVSPEAVRRILRSSWTPDTKRSEELQGRDEAKKAQTLEYYKQLRERRKAAREKARKRSGSSSSSSGWKPSRYGQKEGSRRPSRFDSRAEQDGFTLQ
;
A
#
# COMPACT_ATOMS: atom_id res chain seq x y z
N MET A 1 -15.44 -5.82 -23.86
CA MET A 1 -14.74 -5.52 -22.59
C MET A 1 -14.60 -6.72 -21.63
N LYS A 2 -15.48 -7.74 -21.65
CA LYS A 2 -15.35 -8.94 -20.79
C LYS A 2 -14.11 -9.83 -21.06
N ARG A 3 -13.55 -9.79 -22.28
CA ARG A 3 -12.39 -10.63 -22.68
C ARG A 3 -11.05 -10.19 -22.06
N LYS A 4 -10.92 -8.94 -21.60
CA LYS A 4 -9.65 -8.41 -21.07
C LYS A 4 -9.59 -8.33 -19.54
N PHE A 5 -10.73 -8.50 -18.85
CA PHE A 5 -10.82 -8.40 -17.38
C PHE A 5 -11.83 -9.43 -16.86
N PRO A 6 -11.41 -10.69 -16.63
CA PRO A 6 -12.30 -11.75 -16.15
C PRO A 6 -12.81 -11.52 -14.71
N GLU A 7 -12.06 -10.80 -13.87
CA GLU A 7 -12.43 -10.50 -12.46
C GLU A 7 -13.12 -9.14 -12.26
N GLY A 8 -13.43 -8.42 -13.35
CA GLY A 8 -14.02 -7.08 -13.29
C GLY A 8 -12.98 -5.94 -13.30
N TRP A 9 -13.48 -4.70 -13.42
CA TRP A 9 -12.66 -3.50 -13.52
C TRP A 9 -12.38 -2.91 -12.13
N ASN A 10 -11.17 -3.10 -11.61
CA ASN A 10 -10.68 -2.43 -10.40
C ASN A 10 -9.49 -1.52 -10.76
N PRO A 11 -9.71 -0.22 -10.99
CA PRO A 11 -8.64 0.67 -11.40
C PRO A 11 -7.61 0.80 -10.26
N PRO A 12 -6.29 0.74 -10.57
CA PRO A 12 -5.24 0.75 -9.56
C PRO A 12 -5.20 2.07 -8.77
N LYS A 13 -5.68 3.17 -9.37
CA LYS A 13 -5.88 4.46 -8.71
C LYS A 13 -7.37 4.77 -8.66
N LYS A 14 -7.94 4.75 -7.46
CA LYS A 14 -9.30 5.23 -7.19
C LYS A 14 -9.23 6.74 -7.01
N LEU A 15 -9.99 7.48 -7.82
CA LEU A 15 -10.11 8.92 -7.67
C LEU A 15 -11.05 9.22 -6.50
N SER A 16 -10.65 10.15 -5.65
CA SER A 16 -11.53 10.68 -4.60
C SER A 16 -12.71 11.39 -5.24
N ARG A 17 -13.88 11.29 -4.63
CA ARG A 17 -15.09 11.98 -5.09
C ARG A 17 -14.87 13.50 -5.18
N GLN A 18 -14.22 14.08 -4.18
CA GLN A 18 -13.86 15.51 -4.16
C GLN A 18 -13.05 15.89 -5.40
N LEU A 19 -12.04 15.08 -5.74
CA LEU A 19 -11.17 15.34 -6.89
C LEU A 19 -11.92 15.29 -8.22
N MET A 20 -12.97 14.46 -8.32
CA MET A 20 -13.84 14.45 -9.50
C MET A 20 -14.69 15.72 -9.58
N ASP A 21 -15.17 16.22 -8.44
CA ASP A 21 -15.95 17.46 -8.36
C ASP A 21 -15.06 18.67 -8.69
N ASP A 22 -13.83 18.72 -8.16
CA ASP A 22 -12.85 19.76 -8.50
C ASP A 22 -12.56 19.81 -10.02
N MET A 23 -12.41 18.65 -10.67
CA MET A 23 -12.24 18.59 -12.14
C MET A 23 -13.45 19.17 -12.89
N ARG A 24 -14.67 18.92 -12.39
CA ARG A 24 -15.90 19.46 -13.01
C ARG A 24 -16.02 20.96 -12.79
N ASP A 25 -15.64 21.45 -11.62
CA ASP A 25 -15.67 22.88 -11.29
C ASP A 25 -14.64 23.65 -12.11
N LEU A 26 -13.40 23.15 -12.20
CA LEU A 26 -12.37 23.76 -13.06
C LEU A 26 -12.83 23.83 -14.52
N LYS A 27 -13.41 22.75 -15.05
CA LYS A 27 -13.93 22.72 -16.43
C LYS A 27 -15.08 23.70 -16.65
N ARG A 28 -15.87 23.99 -15.61
CA ARG A 28 -16.99 24.93 -15.65
C ARG A 28 -16.51 26.38 -15.63
N LEU A 29 -15.43 26.67 -14.88
CA LEU A 29 -14.84 28.00 -14.80
C LEU A 29 -14.24 28.44 -16.13
N ASP A 30 -13.33 27.63 -16.71
CA ASP A 30 -12.68 27.97 -17.99
C ASP A 30 -12.66 26.77 -18.96
N PRO A 31 -13.73 26.55 -19.74
CA PRO A 31 -13.82 25.39 -20.63
C PRO A 31 -12.78 25.41 -21.75
N GLU A 32 -12.30 26.58 -22.19
CA GLU A 32 -11.30 26.70 -23.25
C GLU A 32 -9.89 26.34 -22.77
N LYS A 33 -9.54 26.72 -21.53
CA LYS A 33 -8.22 26.50 -20.95
C LYS A 33 -8.05 25.09 -20.37
N PHE A 34 -9.11 24.56 -19.76
CA PHE A 34 -9.09 23.22 -19.15
C PHE A 34 -9.58 22.16 -20.15
N THR A 35 -8.79 21.91 -21.19
CA THR A 35 -9.04 20.78 -22.11
C THR A 35 -8.89 19.43 -21.39
N THR A 36 -9.43 18.36 -21.98
CA THR A 36 -9.38 17.03 -21.38
C THR A 36 -7.94 16.55 -21.16
N ASP A 37 -7.04 16.85 -22.09
CA ASP A 37 -5.61 16.53 -22.05
C ASP A 37 -4.86 17.32 -20.96
N VAL A 38 -5.19 18.60 -20.78
CA VAL A 38 -4.63 19.42 -19.71
C VAL A 38 -5.07 18.90 -18.34
N LEU A 39 -6.36 18.62 -18.16
CA LEU A 39 -6.87 18.02 -16.91
C LEU A 39 -6.28 16.63 -16.66
N ALA A 40 -6.18 15.79 -17.69
CA ALA A 40 -5.55 14.47 -17.58
C ALA A 40 -4.11 14.56 -17.07
N SER A 41 -3.35 15.54 -17.56
CA SER A 41 -1.96 15.78 -17.16
C SER A 41 -1.85 16.27 -15.72
N GLN A 42 -2.67 17.26 -15.33
CA GLN A 42 -2.65 17.83 -13.98
C GLN A 42 -3.05 16.80 -12.91
N PHE A 43 -4.11 16.04 -13.17
CA PHE A 43 -4.61 15.05 -12.21
C PHE A 43 -3.92 13.68 -12.34
N ARG A 44 -3.02 13.50 -13.32
CA ARG A 44 -2.33 12.23 -13.64
C ARG A 44 -3.32 11.08 -13.87
N VAL A 45 -4.39 11.38 -14.59
CA VAL A 45 -5.49 10.47 -14.93
C VAL A 45 -5.50 10.23 -16.44
N SER A 46 -5.93 9.04 -16.87
CA SER A 46 -6.11 8.78 -18.30
C SER A 46 -7.13 9.76 -18.91
N PRO A 47 -6.88 10.33 -20.11
CA PRO A 47 -7.83 11.22 -20.78
C PRO A 47 -9.18 10.56 -21.06
N GLU A 48 -9.23 9.23 -21.19
CA GLU A 48 -10.49 8.48 -21.31
C GLU A 48 -11.30 8.56 -20.00
N ALA A 49 -10.64 8.40 -18.86
CA ALA A 49 -11.29 8.50 -17.56
C ALA A 49 -11.79 9.93 -17.27
N VAL A 50 -11.03 10.97 -17.65
CA VAL A 50 -11.49 12.36 -17.58
C VAL A 50 -12.75 12.56 -18.42
N ARG A 51 -12.79 12.07 -19.67
CA ARG A 51 -13.99 12.11 -20.51
C ARG A 51 -15.17 11.39 -19.88
N ARG A 52 -14.95 10.27 -19.19
CA ARG A 52 -16.02 9.55 -18.47
C ARG A 52 -16.54 10.37 -17.30
N ILE A 53 -15.65 10.95 -16.48
CA ILE A 53 -16.03 11.78 -15.32
C ILE A 53 -16.83 13.01 -15.75
N LEU A 54 -16.39 13.70 -16.81
CA LEU A 54 -17.07 14.89 -17.33
C LEU A 54 -18.43 14.55 -17.97
N ARG A 55 -18.58 13.35 -18.55
CA ARG A 55 -19.84 12.90 -19.17
C ARG A 55 -20.84 12.36 -18.15
N SER A 56 -20.36 11.68 -17.11
CA SER A 56 -21.21 11.17 -16.04
C SER A 56 -21.35 12.22 -14.96
N SER A 57 -22.42 13.01 -14.99
CA SER A 57 -22.76 14.00 -13.96
C SER A 57 -23.70 13.40 -12.91
N TRP A 58 -23.24 12.38 -12.18
CA TRP A 58 -24.03 11.84 -11.07
C TRP A 58 -24.12 12.89 -9.95
N THR A 59 -25.33 13.40 -9.74
CA THR A 59 -25.67 14.37 -8.69
C THR A 59 -26.71 13.73 -7.78
N PRO A 60 -26.41 13.44 -6.50
CA PRO A 60 -27.42 13.00 -5.56
C PRO A 60 -28.37 14.17 -5.26
N ASP A 61 -29.66 13.87 -5.07
CA ASP A 61 -30.62 14.78 -4.49
C ASP A 61 -30.12 15.34 -3.14
N THR A 62 -30.50 16.56 -2.75
CA THR A 62 -29.93 17.28 -1.60
C THR A 62 -29.96 16.44 -0.31
N LYS A 63 -31.06 15.75 -0.03
CA LYS A 63 -31.18 14.83 1.12
C LYS A 63 -30.22 13.64 1.05
N ARG A 64 -30.03 13.08 -0.15
CA ARG A 64 -29.13 11.93 -0.36
C ARG A 64 -27.66 12.34 -0.27
N SER A 65 -27.33 13.61 -0.53
CA SER A 65 -25.98 14.14 -0.34
C SER A 65 -25.57 14.17 1.13
N GLU A 66 -26.46 14.66 2.00
CA GLU A 66 -26.23 14.71 3.45
C GLU A 66 -26.06 13.31 4.05
N GLU A 67 -26.90 12.36 3.64
CA GLU A 67 -26.80 10.96 4.08
C GLU A 67 -25.45 10.32 3.71
N LEU A 68 -24.97 10.61 2.50
CA LEU A 68 -23.66 10.10 2.04
C LEU A 68 -22.50 10.74 2.79
N GLN A 69 -22.58 12.05 3.05
CA GLN A 69 -21.59 12.75 3.86
C GLN A 69 -21.54 12.19 5.27
N GLY A 70 -22.68 12.05 5.93
CA GLY A 70 -22.78 11.45 7.27
C GLY A 70 -22.24 10.02 7.31
N ARG A 71 -22.49 9.22 6.27
CA ARG A 71 -21.95 7.86 6.16
C ARG A 71 -20.42 7.85 6.02
N ASP A 72 -19.86 8.77 5.24
CA ASP A 72 -18.41 8.86 5.05
C ASP A 72 -17.71 9.41 6.29
N GLU A 73 -18.32 10.34 7.01
CA GLU A 73 -17.85 10.82 8.32
C GLU A 73 -17.87 9.71 9.36
N ALA A 74 -18.94 8.94 9.44
CA ALA A 74 -19.04 7.80 10.35
C ALA A 74 -17.92 6.77 10.09
N LYS A 75 -17.66 6.44 8.82
CA LYS A 75 -16.54 5.54 8.45
C LYS A 75 -15.18 6.10 8.84
N LYS A 76 -14.95 7.41 8.63
CA LYS A 76 -13.70 8.08 9.03
C LYS A 76 -13.51 8.03 10.55
N ALA A 77 -14.58 8.32 11.32
CA ALA A 77 -14.56 8.25 12.77
C ALA A 77 -14.25 6.84 13.28
N GLN A 78 -14.92 5.82 12.73
CA GLN A 78 -14.64 4.41 13.06
C GLN A 78 -13.19 4.02 12.77
N THR A 79 -12.66 4.44 11.61
CA THR A 79 -11.27 4.18 11.22
C THR A 79 -10.29 4.84 12.19
N LEU A 80 -10.56 6.08 12.58
CA LEU A 80 -9.73 6.83 13.53
C LEU A 80 -9.71 6.16 14.91
N GLU A 81 -10.88 5.77 15.43
CA GLU A 81 -11.00 5.07 16.71
C GLU A 81 -10.25 3.72 16.68
N TYR A 82 -10.34 2.97 15.58
CA TYR A 82 -9.57 1.75 15.39
C TYR A 82 -8.05 2.00 15.49
N TYR A 83 -7.52 3.01 14.79
CA TYR A 83 -6.08 3.32 14.84
C TYR A 83 -5.65 3.83 16.23
N LYS A 84 -6.50 4.57 16.93
CA LYS A 84 -6.26 5.02 18.30
C LYS A 84 -6.16 3.83 19.26
N GLN A 85 -7.08 2.87 19.17
CA GLN A 85 -7.03 1.63 19.95
C GLN A 85 -5.76 0.83 19.65
N LEU A 86 -5.36 0.71 18.39
CA LEU A 86 -4.13 0.03 17.99
C LEU A 86 -2.88 0.71 18.57
N ARG A 87 -2.85 2.06 18.59
CA ARG A 87 -1.77 2.84 19.19
C ARG A 87 -1.67 2.58 20.69
N GLU A 88 -2.79 2.61 21.41
CA GLU A 88 -2.81 2.33 22.85
C GLU A 88 -2.42 0.89 23.16
N ARG A 89 -2.87 -0.09 22.36
CA ARG A 89 -2.44 -1.48 22.50
C ARG A 89 -0.93 -1.64 22.29
N ARG A 90 -0.34 -0.93 21.32
CA ARG A 90 1.12 -0.91 21.09
C ARG A 90 1.87 -0.27 22.26
N LYS A 91 1.36 0.83 22.83
CA LYS A 91 1.95 1.47 24.02
C LYS A 91 1.89 0.55 25.22
N ALA A 92 0.73 -0.04 25.51
CA ALA A 92 0.56 -1.00 26.61
C ALA A 92 1.46 -2.24 26.45
N ALA A 93 1.60 -2.77 25.23
CA ALA A 93 2.54 -3.86 24.95
C ALA A 93 3.99 -3.45 25.21
N ARG A 94 4.40 -2.24 24.79
CA ARG A 94 5.73 -1.69 25.06
C ARG A 94 5.97 -1.48 26.55
N GLU A 95 4.98 -0.99 27.29
CA GLU A 95 5.06 -0.80 28.74
C GLU A 95 5.16 -2.14 29.47
N LYS A 96 4.35 -3.13 29.08
CA LYS A 96 4.44 -4.50 29.58
C LYS A 96 5.82 -5.11 29.30
N ALA A 97 6.38 -4.91 28.11
CA ALA A 97 7.73 -5.35 27.77
C ALA A 97 8.78 -4.65 28.65
N ARG A 98 8.66 -3.33 28.85
CA ARG A 98 9.54 -2.55 29.74
C ARG A 98 9.46 -3.00 31.21
N LYS A 99 8.27 -3.33 31.71
CA LYS A 99 8.06 -3.87 33.07
C LYS A 99 8.64 -5.28 33.21
N ARG A 100 8.46 -6.13 32.20
CA ARG A 100 9.08 -7.47 32.13
C ARG A 100 10.60 -7.41 32.07
N SER A 101 11.17 -6.46 31.32
CA SER A 101 12.64 -6.27 31.29
C SER A 101 13.16 -5.61 32.57
N GLY A 102 12.38 -4.72 33.21
CA GLY A 102 12.73 -4.12 34.50
C GLY A 102 12.63 -5.09 35.68
N SER A 103 11.85 -6.17 35.55
CA SER A 103 11.75 -7.27 36.52
C SER A 103 12.84 -8.34 36.36
N SER A 104 13.65 -8.29 35.30
CA SER A 104 14.82 -9.16 35.11
C SER A 104 16.11 -8.34 35.31
N SER A 105 16.28 -7.83 36.52
CA SER A 105 17.62 -7.65 37.09
C SER A 105 18.22 -9.02 37.41
N SER A 106 18.47 -9.84 36.39
CA SER A 106 19.39 -10.96 36.49
C SER A 106 19.90 -11.33 35.10
N SER A 107 21.22 -11.23 34.97
CA SER A 107 22.09 -11.48 33.83
C SER A 107 21.52 -12.24 32.62
N SER A 108 21.36 -11.54 31.49
CA SER A 108 21.92 -11.99 30.21
C SER A 108 21.80 -10.85 29.20
N GLY A 109 22.88 -10.09 29.06
CA GLY A 109 22.98 -9.02 28.08
C GLY A 109 22.86 -9.59 26.67
N TRP A 110 21.72 -9.38 26.03
CA TRP A 110 21.60 -9.58 24.59
C TRP A 110 22.39 -8.47 23.90
N LYS A 111 23.67 -8.73 23.63
CA LYS A 111 24.49 -7.88 22.78
C LYS A 111 24.16 -8.25 21.33
N PRO A 112 23.58 -7.36 20.50
CA PRO A 112 23.53 -7.60 19.06
C PRO A 112 24.99 -7.63 18.58
N SER A 113 25.48 -8.82 18.24
CA SER A 113 26.84 -9.05 17.76
C SER A 113 27.10 -8.16 16.55
N ARG A 114 27.86 -7.08 16.77
CA ARG A 114 28.37 -6.18 15.74
C ARG A 114 29.88 -6.37 15.74
N TYR A 115 30.39 -6.89 14.62
CA TYR A 115 31.79 -7.03 14.18
C TYR A 115 32.62 -8.28 14.55
N GLY A 116 33.08 -8.98 13.50
CA GLY A 116 34.22 -9.91 13.46
C GLY A 116 33.90 -11.27 12.82
N GLN A 117 33.78 -11.42 11.50
CA GLN A 117 34.83 -11.82 10.53
C GLN A 117 35.50 -13.21 10.73
N LYS A 118 35.45 -14.03 9.65
CA LYS A 118 36.29 -15.19 9.26
C LYS A 118 36.07 -16.49 10.05
N GLU A 119 35.98 -17.69 9.47
CA GLU A 119 36.25 -18.21 8.13
C GLU A 119 35.46 -19.54 7.95
N GLY A 120 35.20 -19.93 6.70
CA GLY A 120 35.04 -21.35 6.34
C GLY A 120 33.77 -22.07 6.80
N SER A 121 32.66 -21.91 6.06
CA SER A 121 31.70 -23.02 5.91
C SER A 121 31.04 -22.89 4.54
N ARG A 122 31.53 -23.75 3.64
CA ARG A 122 31.10 -23.92 2.27
C ARG A 122 29.57 -24.02 2.23
N ARG A 123 28.91 -23.08 1.52
CA ARG A 123 27.55 -23.33 1.02
C ARG A 123 27.67 -24.50 0.05
N PRO A 124 26.96 -25.63 0.21
CA PRO A 124 26.96 -26.64 -0.84
C PRO A 124 26.32 -26.04 -2.09
N SER A 125 27.16 -25.79 -3.08
CA SER A 125 26.75 -25.45 -4.44
C SER A 125 25.90 -26.61 -4.95
N ARG A 126 24.66 -26.32 -5.34
CA ARG A 126 23.73 -27.30 -5.94
C ARG A 126 24.08 -27.60 -7.40
N PHE A 127 25.37 -27.57 -7.73
CA PHE A 127 25.91 -27.77 -9.06
C PHE A 127 27.21 -28.55 -8.92
N ASP A 128 27.08 -29.86 -8.70
CA ASP A 128 28.15 -30.82 -8.92
C ASP A 128 27.82 -31.51 -10.24
N SER A 129 28.56 -31.12 -11.27
CA SER A 129 28.51 -31.71 -12.59
C SER A 129 29.94 -31.83 -13.06
N ARG A 130 30.27 -33.04 -13.51
CA ARG A 130 31.42 -33.39 -14.34
C ARG A 130 32.65 -33.80 -13.52
N ALA A 131 32.85 -35.10 -13.31
CA ALA A 131 33.48 -36.05 -14.24
C ALA A 131 35.00 -36.02 -14.13
N GLU A 132 35.56 -37.21 -14.36
CA GLU A 132 36.97 -37.52 -14.51
C GLU A 132 37.73 -37.60 -13.19
N GLN A 133 38.64 -38.54 -12.99
CA GLN A 133 39.11 -39.75 -13.65
C GLN A 133 40.16 -40.18 -12.61
N ASP A 134 40.16 -41.40 -12.08
CA ASP A 134 41.40 -41.95 -11.56
C ASP A 134 41.34 -43.48 -11.58
N GLY A 135 42.28 -44.02 -12.34
CA GLY A 135 42.47 -45.44 -12.54
C GLY A 135 42.92 -46.12 -11.25
N PHE A 136 42.40 -47.32 -11.06
CA PHE A 136 42.90 -48.27 -10.09
C PHE A 136 43.38 -49.51 -10.87
N THR A 137 44.70 -49.64 -10.97
CA THR A 137 45.42 -50.83 -11.45
C THR A 137 45.90 -51.69 -10.29
N LEU A 138 46.14 -52.98 -10.61
CA LEU A 138 46.63 -54.14 -9.84
C LEU A 138 45.51 -55.02 -9.25
N GLN A 139 45.48 -56.34 -9.46
CA GLN A 139 46.43 -57.29 -10.04
C GLN A 139 45.67 -58.51 -10.58
#